data_AF-D7LLI4-F1
#
_entry.id   AF-D7LLI4-F1
#
_cell.length_a   1.000
_cell.length_b   1.000
_cell.length_c   1.000
_cell.angle_alpha   90.00
_cell.angle_beta   90.00
_cell.angle_gamma   90.00
#
_symmetry.space_group_name_H-M   'P 1'
#
loop_
_entity.id
_entity.type
_entity.pdbx_description
1 polymer ?
#
loop_
_entity_poly.entity_id
_entity_poly.type
_entity_poly.pdbx_seq_one_letter_code
_entity_poly.pdbx_strand_id
1 'polypeptide(L)'
;MFNLRDGNNPDLRRRVLTGEISPEKLITLSAEEMASDKRKQENNQIKEKALFDCERGLAAKASTDQFKCGRCGQRKCTYYQMQTRSADEPMTTYVTCVNCDNHWKFC
;
A
#
# COMPACT_ATOMS: atom_id res chain seq x y z
N MET A 1 4.21 12.07 -30.98
CA MET A 1 3.26 11.64 -32.04
C MET A 1 2.58 10.29 -31.79
N PHE A 2 2.90 9.59 -30.69
CA PHE A 2 2.42 8.23 -30.41
C PHE A 2 0.90 8.15 -30.13
N ASN A 3 0.34 9.12 -29.41
CA ASN A 3 -1.07 9.10 -28.98
C ASN A 3 -2.10 9.37 -30.09
N LEU A 4 -1.78 10.18 -31.10
CA LEU A 4 -2.71 10.52 -32.20
C LEU A 4 -2.85 9.42 -33.27
N ARG A 5 -1.85 8.54 -33.35
CA ARG A 5 -1.81 7.42 -34.30
C ARG A 5 -2.21 6.10 -33.64
N ASP A 6 -2.53 6.11 -32.35
CA ASP A 6 -2.90 4.90 -31.62
C ASP A 6 -4.23 4.34 -32.15
N GLY A 7 -4.19 3.11 -32.68
CA GLY A 7 -5.37 2.40 -33.15
C GLY A 7 -6.34 2.03 -32.02
N ASN A 8 -5.86 2.00 -30.78
CA ASN A 8 -6.67 1.72 -29.59
C ASN A 8 -7.31 2.98 -28.99
N ASN A 9 -7.02 4.18 -29.53
CA ASN A 9 -7.61 5.44 -29.09
C ASN A 9 -8.04 6.33 -30.28
N PRO A 10 -8.97 5.86 -31.13
CA PRO A 10 -9.44 6.64 -32.28
C PRO A 10 -10.21 7.90 -31.87
N ASP A 11 -10.79 7.89 -30.67
CA ASP A 11 -11.64 8.98 -30.18
C ASP A 11 -10.83 10.26 -29.93
N LEU A 12 -9.62 10.14 -29.36
CA LEU A 12 -8.73 11.29 -29.18
C LEU A 12 -8.45 12.03 -30.49
N ARG A 13 -8.20 11.30 -31.58
CA ARG A 13 -7.97 11.89 -32.91
C ARG A 13 -9.23 12.59 -33.41
N ARG A 14 -10.40 11.99 -33.22
CA ARG A 14 -11.69 12.61 -33.59
C ARG A 14 -11.91 13.92 -32.84
N ARG A 15 -11.63 13.96 -31.53
CA ARG A 15 -11.82 15.14 -30.68
C ARG A 15 -10.91 16.31 -31.04
N VAL A 16 -9.69 16.01 -31.50
CA VAL A 16 -8.78 17.03 -32.05
C VAL A 16 -9.28 17.54 -33.41
N LEU A 17 -9.75 16.65 -34.30
CA LEU A 17 -10.25 17.06 -35.62
C LEU A 17 -11.57 17.85 -35.57
N THR A 18 -12.42 17.56 -34.59
CA THR A 18 -13.69 18.26 -34.35
C THR A 18 -13.52 19.57 -33.59
N GLY A 19 -12.31 19.86 -33.07
CA GLY A 19 -12.01 21.09 -32.36
C GLY A 19 -12.40 21.09 -30.87
N GLU A 20 -12.86 19.97 -30.31
CA GLU A 20 -13.10 19.83 -28.87
C GLU A 20 -11.81 20.01 -28.05
N ILE A 21 -10.68 19.64 -28.63
CA ILE A 21 -9.35 19.85 -28.07
C ILE A 21 -8.62 20.82 -28.99
N SER A 22 -8.32 22.03 -28.49
CA SER A 22 -7.55 23.00 -29.24
C SER A 22 -6.11 22.52 -29.47
N PRO A 23 -5.47 22.89 -30.60
CA PRO A 23 -4.08 22.50 -30.88
C PRO A 23 -3.09 22.96 -29.80
N GLU A 24 -3.34 24.13 -29.22
CA GLU A 24 -2.53 24.67 -28.11
C GLU A 24 -2.64 23.79 -26.86
N LYS A 25 -3.86 23.39 -26.51
CA LYS A 25 -4.12 22.52 -25.35
C LYS A 25 -3.54 21.12 -25.56
N LEU A 26 -3.47 20.64 -26.80
CA LEU A 26 -2.86 19.35 -27.15
C LEU A 26 -1.36 19.29 -26.81
N ILE A 27 -0.66 20.41 -26.83
CA ILE A 27 0.76 20.50 -26.48
C ILE A 27 0.96 20.41 -24.97
N THR A 28 0.03 20.98 -24.20
CA THR A 28 0.08 21.01 -22.72
C THR A 28 -0.52 19.79 -22.05
N LEU A 29 -1.33 19.00 -22.77
CA LEU A 29 -1.99 17.82 -22.23
C LEU A 29 -0.97 16.78 -21.74
N SER A 30 -1.23 16.20 -20.58
CA SER A 30 -0.40 15.14 -20.02
C SER A 30 -0.67 13.79 -20.71
N ALA A 31 0.28 12.85 -20.59
CA ALA A 31 0.13 11.52 -21.15
C ALA A 31 -1.08 10.76 -20.59
N GLU A 32 -1.44 11.01 -19.33
CA GLU A 32 -2.62 10.40 -18.69
C GLU A 32 -3.93 10.94 -19.27
N GLU A 33 -3.99 12.24 -19.55
CA GLU A 33 -5.17 12.89 -20.12
C GLU A 33 -5.36 12.55 -21.61
N MET A 34 -4.28 12.23 -22.32
CA MET A 34 -4.32 11.74 -23.70
C MET A 34 -4.63 10.25 -23.81
N ALA A 35 -4.68 9.50 -22.70
CA ALA A 35 -4.97 8.08 -22.75
C ALA A 35 -6.43 7.80 -23.15
N SER A 36 -6.72 6.57 -23.60
CA SER A 36 -8.10 6.13 -23.88
C SER A 36 -8.93 6.09 -22.60
N ASP A 37 -10.26 6.19 -22.72
CA ASP A 37 -11.14 6.23 -21.56
C ASP A 37 -11.03 4.98 -20.69
N LYS A 38 -10.87 3.81 -21.33
CA LYS A 38 -10.59 2.55 -20.63
C LYS A 38 -9.31 2.64 -19.78
N ARG A 39 -8.23 3.16 -20.36
CA ARG A 39 -6.92 3.30 -19.68
C ARG A 39 -7.01 4.31 -18.54
N LYS A 40 -7.74 5.41 -18.71
CA LYS A 40 -8.01 6.40 -17.67
C LYS A 40 -8.75 5.77 -16.49
N GLN A 41 -9.76 4.96 -16.77
CA GLN A 41 -10.51 4.27 -15.73
C GLN A 41 -9.64 3.25 -14.98
N GLU A 42 -8.84 2.45 -15.70
CA GLU A 42 -7.85 1.54 -15.09
C GLU A 42 -6.86 2.29 -14.19
N ASN A 43 -6.29 3.38 -14.68
CA ASN A 43 -5.35 4.20 -13.91
C ASN A 43 -6.00 4.80 -12.67
N ASN A 44 -7.24 5.29 -12.76
CA ASN A 44 -7.98 5.82 -11.62
C ASN A 44 -8.21 4.74 -10.56
N GLN A 45 -8.62 3.53 -10.98
CA GLN A 45 -8.78 2.41 -10.05
C GLN A 45 -7.46 2.00 -9.38
N ILE A 46 -6.34 2.03 -10.11
CA ILE A 46 -5.01 1.76 -9.54
C ILE A 46 -4.64 2.82 -8.52
N LYS A 47 -4.87 4.10 -8.83
CA LYS A 47 -4.62 5.23 -7.92
C LYS A 47 -5.45 5.12 -6.65
N GLU A 48 -6.75 4.84 -6.78
CA GLU A 48 -7.65 4.64 -5.63
C GLU A 48 -7.21 3.47 -4.76
N LYS A 49 -6.87 2.32 -5.36
CA LYS A 49 -6.35 1.16 -4.62
C LYS A 49 -5.06 1.48 -3.89
N ALA A 50 -4.13 2.16 -4.55
CA ALA A 50 -2.86 2.55 -3.95
C ALA A 50 -3.06 3.49 -2.75
N LEU A 51 -3.95 4.48 -2.87
CA LEU A 51 -4.31 5.37 -1.77
C LEU A 51 -4.93 4.59 -0.60
N PHE A 52 -5.89 3.72 -0.90
CA PHE A 52 -6.56 2.88 0.11
C PHE A 52 -5.58 1.93 0.84
N ASP A 53 -4.64 1.33 0.11
CA ASP A 53 -3.63 0.45 0.70
C ASP A 53 -2.61 1.23 1.54
N CYS A 54 -2.27 2.47 1.17
CA CYS A 54 -1.47 3.35 2.00
C CYS A 54 -2.18 3.74 3.31
N GLU A 55 -3.49 4.00 3.28
CA GLU A 55 -4.28 4.38 4.46
C GLU A 55 -4.50 3.22 5.44
N ARG A 56 -4.55 1.97 4.95
CA ARG A 56 -4.76 0.77 5.77
C ARG A 56 -3.68 0.50 6.81
N GLY A 57 -2.52 1.15 6.71
CA GLY A 57 -1.42 0.99 7.65
C GLY A 57 -0.64 -0.32 7.44
N LEU A 58 0.28 -0.59 8.37
CA LEU A 58 1.14 -1.78 8.32
C LEU A 58 0.32 -3.06 8.46
N ALA A 59 0.79 -4.14 7.82
CA ALA A 59 0.20 -5.48 7.92
C ALA A 59 -0.09 -5.85 9.37
N ALA A 60 -1.24 -6.49 9.60
CA ALA A 60 -1.67 -6.90 10.93
C ALA A 60 -0.56 -7.68 11.64
N LYS A 61 0.02 -7.10 12.69
CA LYS A 61 1.05 -7.78 13.51
C LYS A 61 0.41 -9.03 14.09
N ALA A 62 1.08 -10.18 13.94
CA ALA A 62 0.61 -11.45 14.49
C ALA A 62 0.44 -11.34 16.01
N SER A 63 -0.80 -11.26 16.49
CA SER A 63 -1.12 -11.14 17.91
C SER A 63 -1.46 -12.50 18.51
N THR A 64 -0.81 -12.87 19.61
CA THR A 64 -1.14 -14.02 20.45
C THR A 64 -1.78 -13.55 21.76
N ASP A 65 -2.68 -14.36 22.33
CA ASP A 65 -3.29 -14.15 23.65
C ASP A 65 -2.57 -14.88 24.78
N GLN A 66 -1.43 -15.51 24.50
CA GLN A 66 -0.66 -16.27 25.50
C GLN A 66 -0.12 -15.39 26.63
N PHE A 67 0.17 -14.11 26.36
CA PHE A 67 0.79 -13.20 27.32
C PHE A 67 -0.15 -12.06 27.71
N LYS A 68 -0.23 -11.73 29.00
CA LYS A 68 -0.96 -10.56 29.51
C LYS A 68 0.01 -9.40 29.76
N CYS A 69 -0.26 -8.25 29.17
CA CYS A 69 0.54 -7.06 29.40
C CYS A 69 0.36 -6.54 30.84
N GLY A 70 1.46 -6.36 31.58
CA GLY A 70 1.42 -5.79 32.94
C GLY A 70 1.03 -4.30 32.99
N ARG A 71 1.21 -3.55 31.88
CA ARG A 71 0.95 -2.10 31.84
C ARG A 71 -0.50 -1.75 31.46
N CYS A 72 -1.06 -2.41 30.43
CA CYS A 72 -2.42 -2.12 29.96
C CYS A 72 -3.44 -3.24 30.26
N GLY A 73 -3.00 -4.39 30.79
CA GLY A 73 -3.87 -5.52 31.12
C GLY A 73 -4.42 -6.32 29.93
N GLN A 74 -4.23 -5.85 28.69
CA GLN A 74 -4.67 -6.55 27.49
C GLN A 74 -3.77 -7.75 27.15
N ARG A 75 -4.33 -8.74 26.45
CA ARG A 75 -3.61 -9.95 26.02
C ARG A 75 -3.07 -9.90 24.59
N LYS A 76 -3.24 -8.78 23.88
CA LYS A 76 -2.75 -8.61 22.50
C LYS A 76 -1.24 -8.36 22.47
N CYS A 77 -0.46 -9.42 22.31
CA CYS A 77 1.01 -9.35 22.28
C CYS A 77 1.59 -10.04 21.04
N THR A 78 2.72 -9.55 20.55
CA THR A 78 3.57 -10.22 19.55
C THR A 78 4.78 -10.79 20.26
N TYR A 79 5.24 -11.98 19.88
CA TYR A 79 6.46 -12.55 20.46
C TYR A 79 7.37 -13.12 19.38
N TYR A 80 8.66 -13.16 19.69
CA TYR A 80 9.66 -13.91 18.93
C TYR A 80 10.62 -14.56 19.91
N GLN A 81 11.21 -15.68 19.50
CA GLN A 81 12.13 -16.42 20.34
C GLN A 81 13.53 -16.35 19.75
N MET A 82 14.53 -16.12 20.59
CA MET A 82 15.91 -15.98 20.18
C MET A 82 16.82 -16.63 21.21
N GLN A 83 17.70 -17.51 20.76
CA GLN A 83 18.72 -18.11 21.62
C GLN A 83 19.81 -17.06 21.89
N THR A 84 19.87 -16.57 23.12
CA THR A 84 20.86 -15.57 23.54
C THR A 84 21.86 -16.11 24.55
N ARG A 85 21.77 -17.40 24.89
CA ARG A 85 22.57 -18.08 25.91
C ARG A 85 23.14 -19.38 25.34
N SER A 86 24.00 -20.04 26.10
CA SER A 86 24.65 -21.32 25.72
C SER A 86 23.64 -22.36 25.25
N ALA A 87 24.11 -23.35 24.47
CA ALA A 87 23.25 -24.37 23.87
C ALA A 87 22.45 -25.20 24.90
N ASP A 88 22.93 -25.27 26.15
CA ASP A 88 22.29 -26.01 27.24
C ASP A 88 21.15 -25.25 27.93
N GLU A 89 20.94 -23.96 27.60
CA GLU A 89 19.86 -23.14 28.17
C GLU A 89 18.70 -22.96 27.17
N PRO A 90 17.44 -22.92 27.67
CA PRO A 90 16.28 -22.74 26.81
C PRO A 90 16.28 -21.37 26.12
N MET A 91 15.56 -21.27 25.01
CA MET A 91 15.48 -20.04 24.22
C MET A 91 14.79 -18.90 24.97
N THR A 92 15.30 -17.68 24.83
CA THR A 92 14.67 -16.48 25.42
C THR A 92 13.49 -16.04 24.57
N THR A 93 12.31 -15.87 25.17
CA THR A 93 11.13 -15.34 24.47
C THR A 93 11.02 -13.83 24.71
N TYR A 94 11.00 -13.05 23.63
CA TYR A 94 10.80 -11.60 23.66
C TYR A 94 9.34 -11.30 23.33
N VAL A 95 8.67 -10.54 24.20
CA VAL A 95 7.25 -10.23 24.06
C VAL A 95 7.07 -8.71 23.99
N THR A 96 6.28 -8.27 23.02
CA THR A 96 5.92 -6.87 22.79
C THR A 96 4.40 -6.73 22.82
N CYS A 97 3.86 -5.82 23.63
CA CYS A 97 2.44 -5.52 23.63
C CYS A 97 2.06 -4.67 22.43
N VAL A 98 1.02 -5.06 21.69
CA VAL A 98 0.56 -4.35 20.48
C VAL A 98 -0.14 -3.02 20.82
N ASN A 99 -0.68 -2.89 22.05
CA ASN A 99 -1.49 -1.74 22.43
C ASN A 99 -0.68 -0.60 23.09
N CYS A 100 0.33 -0.92 23.89
CA CYS A 100 1.10 0.08 24.65
C CYS A 100 2.61 0.01 24.41
N ASP A 101 3.04 -0.78 23.42
CA ASP A 101 4.44 -1.00 23.05
C ASP A 101 5.36 -1.35 24.23
N ASN A 102 4.81 -1.95 25.30
CA ASN A 102 5.62 -2.46 26.40
C ASN A 102 6.38 -3.71 25.95
N HIS A 103 7.68 -3.79 26.23
CA HIS A 103 8.54 -4.91 25.81
C HIS A 103 9.15 -5.57 27.05
N TRP A 104 9.11 -6.90 27.11
CA TRP A 104 9.71 -7.66 28.20
C TRP A 104 10.21 -9.02 27.72
N LYS A 105 11.06 -9.65 28.54
CA LYS A 105 11.61 -10.98 28.28
C LYS A 105 10.94 -12.01 29.18
N PHE A 106 10.67 -13.18 28.63
CA PHE A 106 10.21 -14.36 29.34
C PHE A 106 11.29 -15.44 29.18
N CYS A 107 11.88 -15.86 30.30
CA CYS A 107 12.95 -16.85 30.39
C CYS A 107 12.41 -18.16 30.93
#